data_AF-A0A960Z3H9-F1
#
_entry.id   AF-A0A960Z3H9-F1
#
_cell.length_a   1.000
_cell.length_b   1.000
_cell.length_c   1.000
_cell.angle_alpha   90.00
_cell.angle_beta   90.00
_cell.angle_gamma   90.00
#
_symmetry.space_group_name_H-M   'P 1'
#
loop_
_entity.id
_entity.type
_entity.pdbx_description
1 polymer ?
#
loop_
_entity_poly.entity_id
_entity_poly.type
_entity_poly.pdbx_seq_one_letter_code
_entity_poly.pdbx_strand_id
1 'polypeptide(L)'
;LTYLVPSGEYQRETRDIGGHERTIVKAGTFQPVDKVITPTGILLGEEITGKATPVSLIGFLRAIPRGMEESSDIIFFIFIIGGVFGIFQATGVISAAIQRLMAIFRRSDTLLTIVIMTVLGAGGSLLGMGEEFIPLVPIFLRVAREMGYDRIYGLALVIGAWGVGFAAATTNPFTVSIA
;
A
#
# COMPACT_ATOMS: atom_id res chain seq x y z
N LEU A 1 -14.53 -0.43 18.18
CA LEU A 1 -15.44 0.74 18.17
C LEU A 1 -16.93 0.34 18.18
N THR A 2 -17.33 -0.73 17.47
CA THR A 2 -18.72 -1.21 17.35
C THR A 2 -19.43 -1.51 18.67
N TYR A 3 -18.73 -1.76 19.78
CA TYR A 3 -19.32 -1.90 21.11
C TYR A 3 -19.58 -0.57 21.81
N LEU A 4 -18.68 0.41 21.66
CA LEU A 4 -18.67 1.66 22.43
C LEU A 4 -19.36 2.83 21.72
N VAL A 5 -19.27 2.90 20.40
CA VAL A 5 -19.81 4.02 19.61
C VAL A 5 -21.31 3.85 19.43
N PRO A 6 -22.15 4.85 19.72
CA PRO A 6 -23.60 4.78 19.49
C PRO A 6 -23.92 4.43 18.04
N SER A 7 -24.92 3.59 17.85
CA SER A 7 -25.39 3.20 16.52
C SER A 7 -26.49 4.15 16.05
N GLY A 8 -26.54 4.41 14.75
CA GLY A 8 -27.60 5.20 14.16
C GLY A 8 -27.62 5.09 12.64
N GLU A 9 -28.74 5.50 12.07
CA GLU A 9 -29.01 5.44 10.65
C GLU A 9 -29.34 6.84 10.12
N TYR A 10 -29.01 7.08 8.86
CA TYR A 10 -29.36 8.30 8.16
C TYR A 10 -30.32 8.00 7.02
N GLN A 11 -31.28 8.89 6.78
CA GLN A 11 -32.08 8.81 5.57
C GLN A 11 -31.26 9.24 4.36
N ARG A 12 -31.36 8.47 3.28
CA ARG A 12 -30.68 8.74 2.01
C ARG A 12 -31.70 9.20 0.96
N GLU A 13 -31.32 10.17 0.14
CA GLU A 13 -32.08 10.57 -1.05
C GLU A 13 -31.19 10.51 -2.28
N THR A 14 -31.75 10.11 -3.41
CA THR A 14 -31.06 10.19 -4.69
C THR A 14 -31.30 11.58 -5.28
N ARG A 15 -30.24 12.33 -5.51
CA ARG A 15 -30.28 13.61 -6.25
C ARG A 15 -29.43 13.50 -7.50
N ASP A 16 -29.92 14.08 -8.58
CA ASP A 16 -29.11 14.33 -9.78
C ASP A 16 -28.22 15.56 -9.53
N ILE A 17 -26.91 15.33 -9.52
CA ILE A 17 -25.91 16.39 -9.39
C ILE A 17 -25.01 16.30 -10.62
N GLY A 18 -25.32 17.14 -11.62
CA GLY A 18 -24.50 17.27 -12.84
C GLY A 18 -24.69 16.14 -13.86
N GLY A 19 -25.87 15.53 -13.95
CA GLY A 19 -26.19 14.45 -14.90
C GLY A 19 -25.88 13.04 -14.37
N HIS A 20 -25.62 12.92 -13.06
CA HIS A 20 -25.34 11.67 -12.39
C HIS A 20 -26.20 11.54 -11.14
N GLU A 21 -26.98 10.47 -11.06
CA GLU A 21 -27.71 10.12 -9.84
C GLU A 21 -26.73 9.73 -8.74
N ARG A 22 -26.75 10.48 -7.64
CA ARG A 22 -25.97 10.18 -6.44
C ARG A 22 -26.89 10.03 -5.24
N THR A 23 -26.75 8.92 -4.52
CA THR A 23 -27.41 8.70 -3.24
C THR A 23 -26.66 9.48 -2.16
N ILE A 24 -27.25 10.58 -1.70
CA ILE A 24 -26.69 11.45 -0.67
C ILE A 24 -27.42 11.26 0.67
N VAL A 25 -26.69 11.44 1.76
CA VAL A 25 -27.24 11.43 3.11
C VAL A 25 -27.96 12.76 3.38
N LYS A 26 -29.22 12.73 3.82
CA LYS A 26 -29.95 13.93 4.24
C LYS A 26 -29.38 14.47 5.55
N ALA A 27 -28.88 15.70 5.53
CA ALA A 27 -28.35 16.36 6.72
C ALA A 27 -29.41 16.48 7.82
N GLY A 28 -29.03 16.24 9.08
CA GLY A 28 -29.93 16.32 10.24
C GLY A 28 -30.89 15.15 10.42
N THR A 29 -30.83 14.10 9.57
CA THR A 29 -31.74 12.94 9.64
C THR A 29 -31.18 11.76 10.44
N PHE A 30 -30.19 12.01 11.30
CA PHE A 30 -29.63 10.97 12.16
C PHE A 30 -30.68 10.44 13.13
N GLN A 31 -30.94 9.14 13.08
CA GLN A 31 -31.80 8.45 14.04
C GLN A 31 -30.97 7.45 14.82
N PRO A 32 -30.94 7.52 16.17
CA PRO A 32 -30.24 6.52 16.97
C PRO A 32 -30.93 5.17 16.81
N VAL A 33 -30.13 4.12 16.65
CA VAL A 33 -30.60 2.73 16.55
C VAL A 33 -30.11 1.99 17.78
N ASP A 34 -31.04 1.31 18.45
CA ASP A 34 -30.71 0.55 19.66
C ASP A 34 -29.74 -0.57 19.35
N LYS A 35 -28.73 -0.69 20.22
CA LYS A 35 -27.71 -1.72 20.15
C LYS A 35 -28.08 -2.88 21.05
N VAL A 36 -28.04 -4.09 20.51
CA VAL A 36 -28.32 -5.30 21.28
C VAL A 36 -27.05 -6.12 21.43
N ILE A 37 -26.78 -6.48 22.67
CA ILE A 37 -25.64 -7.30 23.06
C ILE A 37 -26.18 -8.55 23.72
N THR A 38 -26.24 -9.64 22.96
CA THR A 38 -26.60 -10.98 23.47
C THR A 38 -25.31 -11.81 23.62
N PRO A 39 -25.26 -12.78 24.56
CA PRO A 39 -24.13 -13.70 24.67
C PRO A 39 -23.85 -14.44 23.35
N THR A 40 -24.90 -14.84 22.65
CA THR A 40 -24.83 -15.46 21.30
C THR A 40 -24.29 -14.48 20.26
N GLY A 41 -24.77 -13.23 20.26
CA GLY A 41 -24.31 -12.18 19.36
C GLY A 41 -22.84 -11.81 19.56
N ILE A 42 -22.31 -11.84 20.78
CA ILE A 42 -20.88 -11.61 21.05
C ILE A 42 -20.02 -12.72 20.43
N LEU A 43 -20.42 -13.98 20.56
CA LEU A 43 -19.61 -15.12 20.12
C LEU A 43 -19.80 -15.44 18.63
N LEU A 44 -21.03 -15.76 18.23
CA LEU A 44 -21.35 -16.31 16.90
C LEU A 44 -21.71 -15.21 15.88
N GLY A 45 -22.23 -14.08 16.36
CA GLY A 45 -22.84 -13.06 15.51
C GLY A 45 -24.31 -13.36 15.32
N GLU A 46 -25.11 -12.32 15.49
CA GLU A 46 -26.56 -12.37 15.38
C GLU A 46 -26.98 -11.07 14.67
N GLU A 47 -27.86 -11.18 13.67
CA GLU A 47 -28.46 -10.02 13.03
C GLU A 47 -29.92 -9.93 13.47
N ILE A 48 -30.25 -8.85 14.17
CA ILE A 48 -31.61 -8.58 14.63
C ILE A 48 -32.15 -7.44 13.77
N THR A 49 -33.20 -7.71 12.99
CA THR A 49 -33.81 -6.73 12.09
C THR A 49 -34.19 -5.45 12.85
N GLY A 50 -33.73 -4.29 12.35
CA GLY A 50 -34.02 -2.99 12.94
C GLY A 50 -33.17 -2.62 14.16
N LYS A 51 -32.17 -3.43 14.53
CA LYS A 51 -31.24 -3.13 15.63
C LYS A 51 -29.80 -3.25 15.18
N ALA A 52 -28.92 -2.49 15.81
CA ALA A 52 -27.50 -2.58 15.55
C ALA A 52 -26.88 -3.69 16.39
N THR A 53 -26.19 -4.63 15.77
CA THR A 53 -25.46 -5.68 16.47
C THR A 53 -23.95 -5.44 16.34
N PRO A 54 -23.19 -5.48 17.44
CA PRO A 54 -21.74 -5.35 17.37
C PRO A 54 -21.10 -6.52 16.62
N VAL A 55 -19.91 -6.29 16.09
CA VAL A 55 -19.10 -7.34 15.47
C VAL A 55 -18.80 -8.43 16.50
N SER A 56 -19.17 -9.67 16.17
CA SER A 56 -18.92 -10.85 17.00
C SER A 56 -17.47 -11.32 16.92
N LEU A 57 -17.06 -12.22 17.82
CA LEU A 57 -15.74 -12.85 17.78
C LEU A 57 -15.54 -13.62 16.47
N ILE A 58 -16.51 -14.43 16.05
CA ILE A 58 -16.43 -15.15 14.78
C ILE A 58 -16.48 -14.19 13.60
N GLY A 59 -17.31 -13.15 13.64
CA GLY A 59 -17.36 -12.12 12.61
C GLY A 59 -16.02 -11.39 12.47
N PHE A 60 -15.37 -11.09 13.59
CA PHE A 60 -14.03 -10.52 13.63
C PHE A 60 -12.99 -11.46 13.01
N LEU A 61 -12.99 -12.73 13.40
CA LEU A 61 -12.06 -13.72 12.83
C LEU A 61 -12.30 -13.94 11.33
N ARG A 62 -13.57 -13.89 10.87
CA ARG A 62 -13.95 -13.96 9.45
C ARG A 62 -13.59 -12.70 8.65
N ALA A 63 -13.46 -11.55 9.30
CA ALA A 63 -13.07 -10.31 8.64
C ALA A 63 -11.67 -10.43 8.01
N ILE A 64 -10.77 -11.23 8.59
CA ILE A 64 -9.42 -11.46 8.05
C ILE A 64 -9.47 -12.15 6.68
N PRO A 65 -10.00 -13.39 6.53
CA PRO A 65 -10.06 -14.05 5.23
C PRO A 65 -10.93 -13.28 4.23
N ARG A 66 -12.01 -12.62 4.67
CA ARG A 66 -12.82 -11.77 3.81
C ARG A 66 -12.03 -10.57 3.26
N GLY A 67 -11.24 -9.90 4.11
CA GLY A 67 -10.38 -8.81 3.67
C GLY A 67 -9.30 -9.29 2.68
N MET A 68 -8.79 -10.50 2.86
CA MET A 68 -7.86 -11.13 1.90
C MET A 68 -8.53 -11.44 0.56
N GLU A 69 -9.80 -11.86 0.56
CA GLU A 69 -10.59 -12.08 -0.66
C GLU A 69 -10.84 -10.75 -1.39
N GLU A 70 -11.28 -9.72 -0.66
CA GLU A 70 -11.52 -8.37 -1.20
C GLU A 70 -10.23 -7.71 -1.72
N SER A 71 -9.07 -8.07 -1.16
CA SER A 71 -7.75 -7.54 -1.57
C SER A 71 -6.94 -8.51 -2.42
N SER A 72 -7.56 -9.58 -2.94
CA SER A 72 -6.85 -10.67 -3.62
C SER A 72 -6.02 -10.21 -4.81
N ASP A 73 -6.55 -9.30 -5.63
CA ASP A 73 -5.85 -8.75 -6.79
C ASP A 73 -4.50 -8.10 -6.42
N ILE A 74 -4.48 -7.30 -5.33
CA ILE A 74 -3.27 -6.64 -4.83
C ILE A 74 -2.28 -7.69 -4.28
N ILE A 75 -2.78 -8.67 -3.54
CA ILE A 75 -1.95 -9.75 -2.97
C ILE A 75 -1.24 -10.53 -4.09
N PHE A 76 -1.97 -10.94 -5.13
CA PHE A 76 -1.40 -11.66 -6.27
C PHE A 76 -0.42 -10.79 -7.06
N PHE A 77 -0.73 -9.51 -7.26
CA PHE A 77 0.16 -8.56 -7.92
C PHE A 77 1.52 -8.46 -7.19
N ILE A 78 1.51 -8.24 -5.87
CA ILE A 78 2.72 -8.17 -5.05
C ILE A 78 3.47 -9.51 -5.09
N PHE A 79 2.77 -10.64 -5.02
CA PHE A 79 3.40 -11.96 -5.05
C PHE A 79 4.12 -12.23 -6.38
N ILE A 80 3.51 -11.87 -7.51
CA ILE A 80 4.11 -12.01 -8.84
C ILE A 80 5.35 -11.11 -8.96
N ILE A 81 5.26 -9.84 -8.55
CA ILE A 81 6.40 -8.91 -8.56
C ILE A 81 7.53 -9.47 -7.70
N GLY A 82 7.25 -9.87 -6.45
CA GLY A 82 8.22 -10.48 -5.55
C GLY A 82 8.88 -11.73 -6.15
N GLY A 83 8.10 -12.59 -6.82
CA GLY A 83 8.62 -13.75 -7.54
C GLY A 83 9.57 -13.40 -8.69
N VAL A 84 9.21 -12.42 -9.52
CA VAL A 84 10.05 -11.91 -10.62
C VAL A 84 11.35 -11.31 -10.09
N PHE A 85 11.28 -10.49 -9.04
CA PHE A 85 12.46 -9.93 -8.38
C PHE A 85 13.35 -11.03 -7.76
N GLY A 86 12.75 -12.07 -7.19
CA GLY A 86 13.48 -13.25 -6.72
C GLY A 86 14.26 -13.94 -7.83
N ILE A 87 13.65 -14.10 -9.01
CA ILE A 87 14.33 -14.65 -10.21
C ILE A 87 15.46 -13.71 -10.65
N PHE A 88 15.24 -12.40 -10.71
CA PHE A 88 16.27 -11.43 -11.09
C PHE A 88 17.46 -11.42 -10.13
N GLN A 89 17.20 -11.61 -8.84
CA GLN A 89 18.25 -11.72 -7.83
C GLN A 89 19.02 -13.03 -7.97
N ALA A 90 18.33 -14.16 -8.18
CA ALA A 90 18.95 -15.48 -8.35
C ALA A 90 19.77 -15.59 -9.64
N THR A 91 19.32 -14.95 -10.72
CA THR A 91 20.03 -14.90 -12.02
C THR A 91 21.18 -13.90 -12.02
N GLY A 92 21.28 -13.04 -11.00
CA GLY A 92 22.32 -12.01 -10.92
C GLY A 92 22.12 -10.85 -11.90
N VAL A 93 20.97 -10.76 -12.59
CA VAL A 93 20.66 -9.71 -13.57
C VAL A 93 20.75 -8.32 -12.95
N ILE A 94 20.29 -8.16 -11.71
CA ILE A 94 20.34 -6.87 -11.00
C ILE A 94 21.79 -6.41 -10.81
N SER A 95 22.65 -7.33 -10.33
CA SER A 95 24.08 -7.05 -10.14
C SER A 95 24.78 -6.73 -11.46
N ALA A 96 24.45 -7.45 -12.54
CA ALA A 96 25.02 -7.21 -13.86
C ALA A 96 24.55 -5.88 -14.46
N ALA A 97 23.27 -5.53 -14.30
CA ALA A 97 22.71 -4.26 -14.77
C ALA A 97 23.37 -3.07 -14.06
N ILE A 98 23.56 -3.17 -12.75
CA ILE A 98 24.24 -2.14 -11.95
C ILE A 98 25.71 -2.01 -12.37
N GLN A 99 26.45 -3.11 -12.52
CA GLN A 99 27.83 -3.06 -13.02
C GLN A 99 27.92 -2.44 -14.42
N ARG A 100 26.98 -2.75 -15.30
CA ARG A 100 26.91 -2.15 -16.64
C ARG A 100 26.61 -0.65 -16.58
N LEU A 101 25.70 -0.22 -15.71
CA LEU A 101 25.45 1.21 -15.46
C LEU A 101 26.72 1.90 -14.96
N MET A 102 27.39 1.32 -13.96
CA MET A 102 28.65 1.87 -13.45
C MET A 102 29.70 1.99 -14.56
N ALA A 103 29.82 1.00 -15.44
CA ALA A 103 30.73 1.03 -16.58
C ALA A 103 30.42 2.17 -17.57
N ILE A 104 29.13 2.39 -17.87
CA ILE A 104 28.67 3.47 -18.78
C ILE A 104 28.92 4.84 -18.16
N PHE A 105 28.66 4.99 -16.86
CA PHE A 105 28.76 6.26 -16.14
C PHE A 105 30.10 6.46 -15.41
N ARG A 106 31.16 5.72 -15.77
CA ARG A 106 32.52 5.79 -15.18
C ARG A 106 33.14 7.18 -15.10
N ARG A 107 32.62 8.15 -15.84
CA ARG A 107 33.13 9.53 -15.91
C ARG A 107 32.30 10.54 -15.10
N SER A 108 31.14 10.15 -14.56
CA SER A 108 30.27 11.07 -13.82
C SER A 108 29.44 10.34 -12.76
N ASP A 109 29.97 10.36 -11.54
CA ASP A 109 29.32 9.79 -10.36
C ASP A 109 27.99 10.49 -10.04
N THR A 110 27.93 11.81 -10.28
CA THR A 110 26.71 12.61 -10.11
C THR A 110 25.61 12.15 -11.06
N LEU A 111 25.94 11.86 -12.32
CA LEU A 111 24.94 11.42 -13.30
C LEU A 111 24.43 10.01 -12.98
N LEU A 112 25.34 9.10 -12.57
CA LEU A 112 24.95 7.77 -12.10
C LEU A 112 23.97 7.84 -10.93
N THR A 113 24.24 8.74 -9.98
CA THR A 113 23.38 8.98 -8.82
C THR A 113 21.99 9.43 -9.22
N ILE A 114 21.90 10.44 -10.08
CA ILE A 114 20.61 10.96 -10.58
C ILE A 114 19.82 9.86 -11.27
N VAL A 115 20.48 9.04 -12.09
CA VAL A 115 19.82 7.93 -12.81
C VAL A 115 19.29 6.89 -11.83
N ILE A 116 20.10 6.45 -10.86
CA ILE A 116 19.67 5.47 -9.86
C ILE A 116 18.51 6.02 -9.03
N MET A 117 18.62 7.27 -8.55
CA MET A 117 17.57 7.89 -7.76
C MET A 117 16.27 8.04 -8.56
N THR A 118 16.35 8.39 -9.84
CA THR A 118 15.18 8.47 -10.71
C THR A 118 14.52 7.10 -10.89
N VAL A 119 15.30 6.05 -11.10
CA VAL A 119 14.76 4.69 -11.29
C VAL A 119 14.11 4.17 -10.00
N LEU A 120 14.77 4.31 -8.85
CA LEU A 120 14.22 3.89 -7.55
C LEU A 120 13.00 4.74 -7.17
N GLY A 121 13.05 6.05 -7.41
CA GLY A 121 11.93 6.95 -7.20
C GLY A 121 10.74 6.65 -8.13
N ALA A 122 10.98 6.29 -9.39
CA ALA A 122 9.92 5.85 -10.29
C ALA A 122 9.28 4.55 -9.79
N GLY A 123 10.05 3.60 -9.27
CA GLY A 123 9.51 2.39 -8.62
C GLY A 123 8.60 2.73 -7.44
N GLY A 124 9.02 3.65 -6.57
CA GLY A 124 8.17 4.13 -5.46
C GLY A 124 6.93 4.90 -5.91
N SER A 125 7.03 5.74 -6.95
CA SER A 125 5.92 6.59 -7.42
C SER A 125 4.89 5.86 -8.28
N LEU A 126 5.33 4.90 -9.09
CA LEU A 126 4.48 4.21 -10.06
C LEU A 126 3.91 2.91 -9.50
N LEU A 127 4.76 2.12 -8.85
CA LEU A 127 4.45 0.77 -8.39
C LEU A 127 4.25 0.70 -6.87
N GLY A 128 4.61 1.77 -6.15
CA GLY A 128 4.56 1.79 -4.69
C GLY A 128 5.63 0.93 -4.02
N MET A 129 6.71 0.60 -4.74
CA MET A 129 7.76 -0.28 -4.25
C MET A 129 8.56 0.37 -3.13
N GLY A 130 8.83 -0.39 -2.07
CA GLY A 130 9.61 0.05 -0.91
C GLY A 130 10.37 -1.09 -0.26
N GLU A 131 9.62 -2.05 0.24
CA GLU A 131 10.14 -3.25 0.90
C GLU A 131 10.99 -4.09 -0.06
N GLU A 132 10.68 -4.07 -1.36
CA GLU A 132 11.42 -4.78 -2.40
C GLU A 132 12.83 -4.22 -2.62
N PHE A 133 13.10 -2.98 -2.17
CA PHE A 133 14.44 -2.39 -2.27
C PHE A 133 15.34 -2.75 -1.09
N ILE A 134 14.80 -3.24 0.03
CA ILE A 134 15.59 -3.63 1.21
C ILE A 134 16.63 -4.71 0.87
N PRO A 135 16.29 -5.79 0.13
CA PRO A 135 17.27 -6.80 -0.28
C PRO A 135 18.38 -6.26 -1.20
N LEU A 136 18.15 -5.13 -1.88
CA LEU A 136 19.11 -4.52 -2.81
C LEU A 136 20.11 -3.59 -2.11
N VAL A 137 19.87 -3.22 -0.84
CA VAL A 137 20.75 -2.32 -0.07
C VAL A 137 22.22 -2.76 -0.09
N PRO A 138 22.58 -4.06 0.10
CA PRO A 138 23.97 -4.50 0.00
C PRO A 138 24.63 -4.20 -1.36
N ILE A 139 23.85 -4.22 -2.44
CA ILE A 139 24.35 -3.91 -3.79
C ILE A 139 24.66 -2.42 -3.89
N PHE A 140 23.76 -1.55 -3.44
CA PHE A 140 23.99 -0.10 -3.47
C PHE A 140 25.07 0.37 -2.50
N LEU A 141 25.27 -0.32 -1.38
CA LEU A 141 26.44 -0.14 -0.52
C LEU A 141 27.75 -0.44 -1.25
N ARG A 142 27.76 -1.45 -2.12
CA ARG A 142 28.91 -1.78 -2.96
C ARG A 142 29.12 -0.73 -4.05
N VAL A 143 28.05 -0.28 -4.71
CA VAL A 143 28.10 0.83 -5.69
C VAL A 143 28.68 2.09 -5.07
N ALA A 144 28.20 2.49 -3.89
CA ALA A 144 28.70 3.66 -3.18
C ALA A 144 30.21 3.55 -2.91
N ARG A 145 30.67 2.38 -2.45
CA ARG A 145 32.10 2.12 -2.24
C ARG A 145 32.91 2.20 -3.55
N GLU A 146 32.38 1.64 -4.64
CA GLU A 146 33.06 1.67 -5.96
C GLU A 146 33.16 3.10 -6.53
N MET A 147 32.20 3.96 -6.20
CA MET A 147 32.24 5.40 -6.50
C MET A 147 33.09 6.22 -5.51
N GLY A 148 33.69 5.59 -4.49
CA GLY A 148 34.49 6.29 -3.48
C GLY A 148 33.68 6.97 -2.37
N TYR A 149 32.37 6.74 -2.29
CA TYR A 149 31.50 7.22 -1.22
C TYR A 149 31.40 6.21 -0.06
N ASP A 150 30.84 6.68 1.04
CA ASP A 150 30.67 5.90 2.25
C ASP A 150 29.38 5.04 2.24
N ARG A 151 29.19 4.27 3.30
CA ARG A 151 28.02 3.38 3.43
C ARG A 151 26.72 4.17 3.64
N ILE A 152 26.79 5.35 4.26
CA ILE A 152 25.62 6.20 4.48
C ILE A 152 25.10 6.70 3.14
N TYR A 153 25.98 7.08 2.22
CA TYR A 153 25.61 7.44 0.85
C TYR A 153 24.81 6.33 0.16
N GLY A 154 25.32 5.10 0.14
CA GLY A 154 24.64 3.97 -0.50
C GLY A 154 23.28 3.66 0.12
N LEU A 155 23.13 3.82 1.44
CA LEU A 155 21.85 3.67 2.12
C LEU A 155 20.87 4.81 1.78
N ALA A 156 21.35 6.05 1.80
CA ALA A 156 20.57 7.25 1.47
C ALA A 156 20.09 7.23 0.02
N LEU A 157 20.90 6.69 -0.89
CA LEU A 157 20.57 6.51 -2.31
C LEU A 157 19.29 5.65 -2.46
N VAL A 158 19.17 4.59 -1.66
CA VAL A 158 17.99 3.71 -1.69
C VAL A 158 16.84 4.38 -0.98
N ILE A 159 16.97 4.65 0.32
CA ILE A 159 15.89 5.11 1.19
C ILE A 159 15.33 6.47 0.73
N GLY A 160 16.22 7.40 0.39
CA GLY A 160 15.82 8.73 -0.06
C GLY A 160 15.10 8.71 -1.40
N ALA A 161 15.59 7.93 -2.36
CA ALA A 161 15.00 7.88 -3.70
C ALA A 161 13.59 7.29 -3.70
N TRP A 162 13.41 6.09 -3.12
CA TRP A 162 12.09 5.47 -3.11
C TRP A 162 11.12 6.22 -2.21
N GLY A 163 11.58 6.79 -1.08
CA GLY A 163 10.73 7.59 -0.19
C GLY A 163 10.18 8.85 -0.87
N VAL A 164 11.02 9.57 -1.62
CA VAL A 164 10.57 10.71 -2.44
C VAL A 164 9.60 10.26 -3.53
N GLY A 165 9.89 9.13 -4.20
CA GLY A 165 9.00 8.53 -5.18
C GLY A 165 7.62 8.18 -4.62
N PHE A 166 7.61 7.47 -3.49
CA PHE A 166 6.39 7.08 -2.80
C PHE A 166 5.56 8.30 -2.37
N ALA A 167 6.22 9.36 -1.88
CA ALA A 167 5.55 10.61 -1.54
C ALA A 167 4.95 11.33 -2.76
N ALA A 168 5.57 11.22 -3.94
CA ALA A 168 5.04 11.78 -5.18
C ALA A 168 3.82 11.02 -5.72
N ALA A 169 3.74 9.70 -5.46
CA ALA A 169 2.55 8.87 -5.63
C ALA A 169 1.79 9.08 -6.96
N THR A 170 2.49 9.16 -8.10
CA THR A 170 1.87 9.55 -9.38
C THR A 170 0.80 8.56 -9.84
N THR A 171 1.10 7.26 -9.79
CA THR A 171 0.15 6.18 -10.10
C THR A 171 0.20 5.07 -9.05
N ASN A 172 0.76 5.36 -7.87
CA ASN A 172 0.97 4.39 -6.82
C ASN A 172 -0.38 3.79 -6.38
N PRO A 173 -0.61 2.48 -6.55
CA PRO A 173 -1.89 1.86 -6.26
C PRO A 173 -2.22 1.87 -4.76
N PHE A 174 -1.21 1.95 -3.87
CA PHE A 174 -1.44 1.99 -2.43
C PHE A 174 -2.01 3.33 -1.95
N THR A 175 -1.72 4.41 -2.67
CA THR A 175 -2.14 5.77 -2.26
C THR A 175 -3.23 6.32 -3.15
N VAL A 176 -3.15 6.12 -4.46
CA VAL A 176 -4.08 6.71 -5.44
C VAL A 176 -5.34 5.87 -5.62
N SER A 177 -5.24 4.53 -5.61
CA SER A 177 -6.43 3.68 -5.81
C SER A 177 -7.36 3.64 -4.59
N ILE A 178 -6.87 4.08 -3.43
CA ILE A 178 -7.67 4.17 -2.19
C ILE A 178 -8.29 5.58 -2.03
N ALA A 179 -7.71 6.61 -2.65
CA ALA A 179 -8.14 8.01 -2.54
C ALA A 179 -9.33 8.34 -3.46
#